data_AF-A0A962S3T0-F1
#
_entry.id   AF-A0A962S3T0-F1
#
_cell.length_a   1.000
_cell.length_b   1.000
_cell.length_c   1.000
_cell.angle_alpha   90.00
_cell.angle_beta   90.00
_cell.angle_gamma   90.00
#
_symmetry.space_group_name_H-M   'P 1'
#
loop_
_entity.id
_entity.type
_entity.pdbx_description
1 polymer ?
#
loop_
_entity_poly.entity_id
_entity_poly.type
_entity_poly.pdbx_seq_one_letter_code
_entity_poly.pdbx_strand_id
1 'polypeptide(L)'
;MKKLSLVSAAFVLIAVSTLVSAASPPGAPDAYSLGPMPPRSAATNLSAQERAAFALLEGIMQSVEAKVHSTGCAPVGIPVVLPLEVYSDAFTAPVTGDATVGIPPDSLTLFAKAQTTPGFRGQAIDVAQDDGDPTTVDTGYVNGTEITGYAGTHTFNSANNMMVGWMEVNAMSINWEPNQFIGYVIKDFYMGQDAIGNSQAIPPVLPDTHIVYDWGLQFLSKAGYPVEKYWQRSKVRRSDGGQGYTAFVKDRLVGVTKCRIAVVLQGFNEVGLFWQSGTLTISAAAPGDAVPEFTAIPNI
;
A
#
# COMPACT_ATOMS: atom_id res chain seq x y z
N MET A 1 55.10 5.07 -55.32
CA MET A 1 55.78 5.31 -54.03
C MET A 1 54.73 5.37 -52.93
N LYS A 2 54.93 4.62 -51.84
CA LYS A 2 54.04 4.53 -50.66
C LYS A 2 54.12 5.82 -49.81
N LYS A 3 53.01 6.23 -49.18
CA LYS A 3 52.78 6.09 -47.72
C LYS A 3 51.35 6.47 -47.30
N LEU A 4 50.84 5.69 -46.34
CA LEU A 4 49.55 5.75 -45.66
C LEU A 4 49.51 6.85 -44.57
N SER A 5 48.29 7.30 -44.25
CA SER A 5 47.74 7.52 -42.88
C SER A 5 46.22 7.73 -43.07
N LEU A 6 45.32 6.74 -42.92
CA LEU A 6 44.72 6.15 -41.71
C LEU A 6 44.24 7.16 -40.64
N VAL A 7 43.03 6.86 -40.11
CA VAL A 7 42.21 7.51 -39.06
C VAL A 7 41.13 8.43 -39.65
N SER A 8 39.82 8.24 -39.47
CA SER A 8 39.02 7.20 -38.81
C SER A 8 37.59 7.29 -39.31
N ALA A 9 36.96 6.13 -39.50
CA ALA A 9 35.52 6.00 -39.72
C ALA A 9 34.75 6.31 -38.43
N ALA A 10 33.76 7.20 -38.53
CA ALA A 10 32.66 7.31 -37.56
C ALA A 10 31.49 8.08 -38.20
N PHE A 11 30.92 7.53 -39.28
CA PHE A 11 29.54 7.84 -39.68
C PHE A 11 28.70 6.62 -39.33
N VAL A 12 28.39 6.51 -38.04
CA VAL A 12 27.48 5.51 -37.49
C VAL A 12 26.32 6.27 -36.88
N LEU A 13 25.14 6.09 -37.48
CA LEU A 13 23.82 6.23 -36.87
C LEU A 13 23.46 7.58 -36.25
N ILE A 14 23.12 8.58 -37.09
CA ILE A 14 22.09 9.56 -36.72
C ILE A 14 20.75 8.98 -37.15
N ALA A 15 20.31 7.94 -36.45
CA ALA A 15 18.98 7.36 -36.59
C ALA A 15 18.60 6.57 -35.33
N VAL A 16 18.63 7.21 -34.15
CA VAL A 16 17.73 6.91 -33.01
C VAL A 16 17.75 8.14 -32.10
N SER A 17 16.68 8.93 -32.07
CA SER A 17 16.25 9.70 -30.88
C SER A 17 14.94 10.43 -31.15
N THR A 18 13.91 9.68 -31.53
CA THR A 18 12.51 10.13 -31.43
C THR A 18 11.78 9.40 -30.30
N LEU A 19 12.50 9.02 -29.25
CA LEU A 19 11.92 8.49 -28.03
C LEU A 19 12.67 9.10 -26.86
N VAL A 20 12.08 10.16 -26.30
CA VAL A 20 11.97 10.48 -24.87
C VAL A 20 11.40 11.91 -24.86
N SER A 21 10.12 12.02 -25.19
CA SER A 21 9.27 12.91 -24.39
C SER A 21 8.96 12.09 -23.13
N ALA A 22 9.96 11.91 -22.26
CA ALA A 22 9.63 11.70 -20.87
C ALA A 22 8.98 13.01 -20.47
N ALA A 23 7.65 13.03 -20.54
CA ALA A 23 6.86 13.97 -19.79
C ALA A 23 7.54 14.04 -18.43
N SER A 24 8.08 15.21 -18.09
CA SER A 24 8.53 15.51 -16.75
C SER A 24 7.47 14.92 -15.82
N PRO A 25 7.84 13.96 -14.94
CA PRO A 25 6.85 13.28 -14.11
C PRO A 25 5.99 14.38 -13.50
N PRO A 26 4.65 14.24 -13.53
CA PRO A 26 3.78 15.25 -12.93
C PRO A 26 4.38 15.58 -11.58
N GLY A 27 4.64 16.86 -11.35
CA GLY A 27 5.25 17.30 -10.10
C GLY A 27 4.48 16.62 -8.99
N ALA A 28 5.19 16.01 -8.04
CA ALA A 28 4.56 15.42 -6.87
C ALA A 28 3.52 16.45 -6.42
N PRO A 29 2.22 16.11 -6.35
CA PRO A 29 1.24 17.00 -5.75
C PRO A 29 1.85 17.58 -4.47
N ASP A 30 1.55 18.84 -4.16
CA ASP A 30 2.10 19.38 -2.93
C ASP A 30 1.54 18.54 -1.77
N ALA A 31 2.45 17.91 -1.01
CA ALA A 31 2.14 17.12 0.18
C ALA A 31 1.29 17.91 1.19
N TYR A 32 1.24 19.23 1.02
CA TYR A 32 0.50 20.21 1.81
C TYR A 32 -0.37 21.13 0.97
N SER A 33 -0.71 20.80 -0.29
CA SER A 33 -1.83 21.45 -0.98
C SER A 33 -3.14 20.93 -0.37
N LEU A 34 -3.36 21.36 0.86
CA LEU A 34 -4.52 21.12 1.71
C LEU A 34 -5.02 19.66 1.67
N GLY A 35 -4.19 18.74 2.17
CA GLY A 35 -4.76 17.71 3.05
C GLY A 35 -5.50 18.43 4.20
N PRO A 36 -6.66 17.95 4.67
CA PRO A 36 -7.62 18.79 5.37
C PRO A 36 -7.16 19.43 6.70
N MET A 37 -5.96 19.17 7.23
CA MET A 37 -5.37 19.91 8.36
C MET A 37 -3.88 19.58 8.58
N PRO A 38 -3.08 20.50 9.15
CA PRO A 38 -1.73 20.19 9.60
C PRO A 38 -1.73 19.14 10.73
N PRO A 39 -0.72 18.24 10.79
CA PRO A 39 -0.64 17.18 11.79
C PRO A 39 -0.48 17.78 13.20
N ARG A 40 -1.26 17.27 14.17
CA ARG A 40 -1.20 17.72 15.57
C ARG A 40 -0.05 17.11 16.34
N SER A 41 0.18 15.82 16.10
CA SER A 41 1.17 15.03 16.80
C SER A 41 1.80 14.07 15.82
N ALA A 42 3.13 14.00 15.88
CA ALA A 42 3.88 12.94 15.24
C ALA A 42 3.79 11.65 16.04
N ALA A 43 3.42 11.62 17.33
CA ALA A 43 3.19 10.35 18.02
C ALA A 43 1.77 9.86 17.70
N THR A 44 1.67 8.65 17.15
CA THR A 44 0.42 7.97 16.86
C THR A 44 0.27 6.81 17.83
N ASN A 45 -0.82 6.77 18.57
CA ASN A 45 -1.07 5.72 19.57
C ASN A 45 -1.67 4.50 18.87
N LEU A 46 -1.03 4.01 17.80
CA LEU A 46 -1.50 2.85 17.05
C LEU A 46 -1.53 1.64 17.98
N SER A 47 -2.68 0.99 18.02
CA SER A 47 -2.85 -0.25 18.76
C SER A 47 -2.19 -1.42 18.00
N ALA A 48 -2.03 -2.57 18.66
CA ALA A 48 -1.29 -3.69 18.07
C ALA A 48 -2.03 -4.31 16.88
N GLN A 49 -3.34 -4.45 16.99
CA GLN A 49 -4.23 -4.89 15.93
C GLN A 49 -4.29 -3.91 14.75
N GLU A 50 -4.23 -2.59 15.00
CA GLU A 50 -4.12 -1.60 13.91
C GLU A 50 -2.80 -1.73 13.15
N ARG A 51 -1.68 -1.94 13.87
CA ARG A 51 -0.38 -2.19 13.22
C ARG A 51 -0.43 -3.42 12.32
N ALA A 52 -1.03 -4.51 12.80
CA ALA A 52 -1.19 -5.73 12.02
C ALA A 52 -2.13 -5.53 10.81
N ALA A 53 -3.28 -4.88 11.00
CA ALA A 53 -4.20 -4.55 9.92
C ALA A 53 -3.58 -3.63 8.85
N PHE A 54 -2.78 -2.63 9.26
CA PHE A 54 -2.07 -1.75 8.32
C PHE A 54 -0.94 -2.46 7.57
N ALA A 55 -0.30 -3.46 8.18
CA ALA A 55 0.66 -4.32 7.50
C ALA A 55 -0.03 -5.24 6.48
N LEU A 56 -1.19 -5.82 6.83
CA LEU A 56 -2.02 -6.61 5.91
C LEU A 56 -2.48 -5.80 4.71
N LEU A 57 -3.03 -4.60 4.95
CA LEU A 57 -3.44 -3.67 3.90
C LEU A 57 -2.27 -3.32 2.99
N GLU A 58 -1.08 -3.09 3.56
CA GLU A 58 0.13 -2.85 2.79
C GLU A 58 0.47 -4.03 1.87
N GLY A 59 0.39 -5.25 2.40
CA GLY A 59 0.67 -6.46 1.63
C GLY A 59 -0.34 -6.73 0.52
N ILE A 60 -1.62 -6.47 0.76
CA ILE A 60 -2.65 -6.51 -0.29
C ILE A 60 -2.31 -5.49 -1.38
N MET A 61 -2.03 -4.24 -1.00
CA MET A 61 -1.70 -3.19 -1.95
C MET A 61 -0.43 -3.53 -2.76
N GLN A 62 0.60 -4.06 -2.11
CA GLN A 62 1.83 -4.56 -2.71
C GLN A 62 1.60 -5.68 -3.73
N SER A 63 0.70 -6.62 -3.41
CA SER A 63 0.28 -7.68 -4.35
C SER A 63 -0.48 -7.11 -5.54
N VAL A 64 -1.35 -6.12 -5.32
CA VAL A 64 -2.07 -5.45 -6.42
C VAL A 64 -1.13 -4.64 -7.31
N GLU A 65 -0.09 -4.02 -6.76
CA GLU A 65 0.94 -3.33 -7.56
C GLU A 65 1.69 -4.30 -8.47
N ALA A 66 2.11 -5.47 -7.96
CA ALA A 66 2.72 -6.52 -8.77
C ALA A 66 1.77 -6.98 -9.89
N LYS A 67 0.48 -7.15 -9.58
CA LYS A 67 -0.56 -7.40 -10.59
C LYS A 67 -0.64 -6.29 -11.63
N VAL A 68 -0.69 -5.03 -11.22
CA VAL A 68 -0.80 -3.86 -12.11
C VAL A 68 0.42 -3.74 -13.00
N HIS A 69 1.60 -4.08 -12.50
CA HIS A 69 2.80 -4.14 -13.33
C HIS A 69 2.73 -5.29 -14.35
N SER A 70 2.30 -6.48 -13.93
CA SER A 70 2.27 -7.68 -14.77
C SER A 70 1.21 -7.64 -15.86
N THR A 71 0.01 -7.12 -15.58
CA THR A 71 -1.15 -7.17 -16.50
C THR A 71 -1.74 -5.81 -16.85
N GLY A 72 -1.20 -4.74 -16.28
CA GLY A 72 -1.67 -3.37 -16.52
C GLY A 72 -2.72 -2.89 -15.52
N CYS A 73 -2.97 -1.58 -15.59
CA CYS A 73 -4.03 -0.91 -14.84
C CYS A 73 -5.41 -1.14 -15.49
N ALA A 74 -6.48 -0.83 -14.75
CA ALA A 74 -7.83 -0.85 -15.30
C ALA A 74 -8.02 0.20 -16.42
N PRO A 75 -8.88 -0.06 -17.43
CA PRO A 75 -9.20 0.91 -18.48
C PRO A 75 -9.83 2.20 -17.92
N VAL A 76 -9.65 3.31 -18.65
CA VAL A 76 -10.28 4.59 -18.31
C VAL A 76 -11.80 4.45 -18.31
N GLY A 77 -12.45 4.86 -17.21
CA GLY A 77 -13.90 4.79 -17.04
C GLY A 77 -14.46 3.42 -16.66
N ILE A 78 -13.62 2.38 -16.54
CA ILE A 78 -14.04 1.03 -16.18
C ILE A 78 -13.16 0.53 -15.02
N PRO A 79 -13.42 0.96 -13.77
CA PRO A 79 -12.64 0.52 -12.62
C PRO A 79 -12.86 -0.97 -12.35
N VAL A 80 -11.82 -1.65 -11.89
CA VAL A 80 -11.93 -2.99 -11.30
C VAL A 80 -12.23 -2.80 -9.82
N VAL A 81 -13.30 -3.42 -9.33
CA VAL A 81 -13.72 -3.35 -7.92
C VAL A 81 -13.78 -4.77 -7.36
N LEU A 82 -13.01 -5.02 -6.30
CA LEU A 82 -12.91 -6.29 -5.61
C LEU A 82 -13.38 -6.10 -4.16
N PRO A 83 -14.14 -7.03 -3.56
CA PRO A 83 -14.38 -7.00 -2.14
C PRO A 83 -13.06 -7.19 -1.38
N LEU A 84 -12.96 -6.56 -0.21
CA LEU A 84 -11.82 -6.68 0.69
C LEU A 84 -12.33 -6.77 2.13
N GLU A 85 -11.79 -7.71 2.88
CA GLU A 85 -12.00 -7.88 4.31
C GLU A 85 -10.64 -7.93 5.01
N VAL A 86 -10.56 -7.29 6.18
CA VAL A 86 -9.35 -7.25 7.01
C VAL A 86 -9.74 -7.47 8.46
N TYR A 87 -9.09 -8.45 9.08
CA TYR A 87 -9.27 -8.84 10.46
C TYR A 87 -7.92 -8.86 11.19
N SER A 88 -7.89 -8.36 12.42
CA SER A 88 -6.78 -8.57 13.35
C SER A 88 -7.25 -8.50 14.79
N ASP A 89 -6.70 -9.39 15.61
CA ASP A 89 -7.05 -9.55 17.01
C ASP A 89 -5.80 -9.44 17.89
N ALA A 90 -5.84 -8.54 18.86
CA ALA A 90 -4.76 -8.34 19.84
C ALA A 90 -4.88 -9.25 21.07
N PHE A 91 -5.95 -10.04 21.21
CA PHE A 91 -6.12 -11.02 22.29
C PHE A 91 -5.36 -12.32 22.03
N THR A 92 -4.89 -12.56 20.81
CA THR A 92 -3.95 -13.62 20.48
C THR A 92 -2.50 -13.17 20.75
N ALA A 93 -1.66 -14.06 21.25
CA ALA A 93 -0.25 -13.80 21.54
C ALA A 93 0.65 -14.78 20.76
N PRO A 94 1.41 -14.33 19.73
CA PRO A 94 1.48 -12.95 19.23
C PRO A 94 0.17 -12.49 18.55
N VAL A 95 0.01 -11.18 18.38
CA VAL A 95 -1.09 -10.59 17.61
C VAL A 95 -1.11 -11.18 16.20
N THR A 96 -2.27 -11.63 15.76
CA THR A 96 -2.49 -12.21 14.44
C THR A 96 -3.59 -11.48 13.67
N GLY A 97 -3.67 -11.75 12.38
CA GLY A 97 -4.76 -11.25 11.54
C GLY A 97 -4.70 -11.85 10.15
N ASP A 98 -5.71 -11.56 9.35
CA ASP A 98 -5.80 -11.95 7.96
C ASP A 98 -6.49 -10.86 7.13
N ALA A 99 -6.20 -10.82 5.84
CA ALA A 99 -6.87 -9.98 4.89
C ALA A 99 -7.14 -10.75 3.60
N THR A 100 -8.38 -10.68 3.12
CA THR A 100 -8.81 -11.37 1.90
C THR A 100 -9.36 -10.37 0.89
N VAL A 101 -8.79 -10.35 -0.31
CA VAL A 101 -9.28 -9.58 -1.46
C VAL A 101 -9.83 -10.52 -2.53
N GLY A 102 -10.95 -10.14 -3.15
CA GLY A 102 -11.61 -10.96 -4.16
C GLY A 102 -12.60 -11.97 -3.57
N ILE A 103 -13.10 -12.88 -4.40
CA ILE A 103 -14.08 -13.90 -4.02
C ILE A 103 -13.55 -15.26 -4.45
N PRO A 104 -13.54 -16.28 -3.59
CA PRO A 104 -13.10 -17.62 -3.96
C PRO A 104 -13.81 -18.15 -5.22
N PRO A 105 -13.10 -18.84 -6.12
CA PRO A 105 -11.68 -19.22 -6.03
C PRO A 105 -10.69 -18.11 -6.43
N ASP A 106 -11.17 -16.99 -6.97
CA ASP A 106 -10.37 -15.86 -7.45
C ASP A 106 -10.10 -14.83 -6.34
N SER A 107 -9.55 -15.29 -5.22
CA SER A 107 -9.20 -14.46 -4.07
C SER A 107 -7.74 -14.61 -3.67
N LEU A 108 -7.20 -13.57 -3.04
CA LEU A 108 -5.90 -13.59 -2.36
C LEU A 108 -6.13 -13.36 -0.88
N THR A 109 -5.63 -14.27 -0.05
CA THR A 109 -5.60 -14.14 1.41
C THR A 109 -4.16 -13.98 1.87
N LEU A 110 -3.93 -13.04 2.78
CA LEU A 110 -2.66 -12.83 3.47
C LEU A 110 -2.89 -12.94 4.96
N PHE A 111 -1.90 -13.45 5.67
CA PHE A 111 -1.89 -13.63 7.11
C PHE A 111 -0.80 -12.77 7.73
N ALA A 112 -1.09 -12.18 8.89
CA ALA A 112 -0.15 -11.38 9.65
C ALA A 112 0.14 -12.00 11.01
N LYS A 113 1.40 -11.88 11.43
CA LYS A 113 1.86 -12.30 12.74
C LYS A 113 2.85 -11.29 13.30
N ALA A 114 2.55 -10.73 14.47
CA ALA A 114 3.47 -9.86 15.16
C ALA A 114 4.69 -10.62 15.70
N GLN A 115 5.88 -10.06 15.54
CA GLN A 115 7.07 -10.61 16.16
C GLN A 115 7.04 -10.35 17.68
N THR A 116 7.37 -11.38 18.46
CA THR A 116 7.30 -11.37 19.93
C THR A 116 8.44 -10.60 20.59
N THR A 117 9.54 -10.35 19.86
CA THR A 117 10.67 -9.57 20.36
C THR A 117 10.64 -8.20 19.71
N PRO A 118 10.25 -7.12 20.42
CA PRO A 118 10.40 -5.77 19.92
C PRO A 118 11.90 -5.53 19.67
N GLY A 119 12.29 -5.34 18.42
CA GLY A 119 13.66 -4.93 18.13
C GLY A 119 13.93 -3.56 18.76
N PHE A 120 15.21 -3.17 18.83
CA PHE A 120 15.62 -1.80 19.21
C PHE A 120 14.90 -0.71 18.39
N ARG A 121 14.29 -1.09 17.27
CA ARG A 121 13.57 -0.26 16.31
C ARG A 121 12.04 -0.30 16.46
N GLY A 122 11.45 -0.95 17.45
CA GLY A 122 9.98 -1.02 17.65
C GLY A 122 9.38 -2.41 17.39
N GLN A 123 8.18 -2.51 16.80
CA GLN A 123 7.48 -3.78 16.55
C GLN A 123 7.48 -4.15 15.06
N ALA A 124 7.89 -5.38 14.74
CA ALA A 124 7.78 -5.95 13.41
C ALA A 124 6.55 -6.85 13.29
N ILE A 125 5.90 -6.80 12.13
CA ILE A 125 4.78 -7.65 11.73
C ILE A 125 5.20 -8.37 10.44
N ASP A 126 5.21 -9.70 10.46
CA ASP A 126 5.41 -10.51 9.27
C ASP A 126 4.07 -10.76 8.60
N VAL A 127 4.03 -10.66 7.27
CA VAL A 127 2.85 -10.89 6.45
C VAL A 127 3.20 -11.89 5.35
N ALA A 128 2.41 -12.95 5.18
CA ALA A 128 2.65 -14.00 4.20
C ALA A 128 1.35 -14.54 3.60
N GLN A 129 1.43 -15.19 2.44
CA GLN A 129 0.33 -16.00 1.90
C GLN A 129 0.12 -17.32 2.67
N ASP A 130 1.19 -17.83 3.26
CA ASP A 130 1.21 -19.05 4.07
C ASP A 130 0.93 -18.70 5.54
N ASP A 131 -0.03 -19.37 6.17
CA ASP A 131 -0.32 -19.29 7.60
C ASP A 131 0.46 -20.32 8.45
N GLY A 132 1.26 -21.15 7.80
CA GLY A 132 1.99 -22.28 8.38
C GLY A 132 1.17 -23.57 8.44
N ASP A 133 -0.04 -23.60 7.89
CA ASP A 133 -0.82 -24.83 7.72
C ASP A 133 -0.45 -25.48 6.37
N PRO A 134 0.11 -26.71 6.37
CA PRO A 134 0.54 -27.41 5.16
C PRO A 134 -0.60 -27.77 4.20
N THR A 135 -1.86 -27.51 4.57
CA THR A 135 -3.03 -27.73 3.73
C THR A 135 -3.51 -26.48 3.01
N THR A 136 -3.00 -25.30 3.38
CA THR A 136 -3.30 -24.03 2.73
C THR A 136 -2.59 -23.97 1.37
N VAL A 137 -3.30 -23.57 0.32
CA VAL A 137 -2.72 -23.41 -1.02
C VAL A 137 -2.10 -22.02 -1.11
N ASP A 138 -0.79 -21.94 -1.33
CA ASP A 138 -0.01 -20.69 -1.47
C ASP A 138 -0.26 -19.92 -2.79
N THR A 139 -1.44 -20.11 -3.38
CA THR A 139 -1.84 -19.48 -4.63
C THR A 139 -3.09 -18.64 -4.40
N GLY A 140 -2.96 -17.34 -4.61
CA GLY A 140 -4.06 -16.40 -4.60
C GLY A 140 -4.24 -15.74 -5.96
N TYR A 141 -5.36 -15.04 -6.14
CA TYR A 141 -5.66 -14.31 -7.36
C TYR A 141 -6.11 -12.89 -7.06
N VAL A 142 -5.63 -11.96 -7.87
CA VAL A 142 -6.11 -10.58 -7.90
C VAL A 142 -6.63 -10.30 -9.30
N ASN A 143 -7.96 -10.25 -9.45
CA ASN A 143 -8.63 -10.00 -10.73
C ASN A 143 -8.08 -10.90 -11.87
N GLY A 144 -8.08 -12.21 -11.64
CA GLY A 144 -7.60 -13.23 -12.58
C GLY A 144 -6.09 -13.30 -12.78
N THR A 145 -5.30 -12.45 -12.11
CA THR A 145 -3.82 -12.57 -12.10
C THR A 145 -3.41 -13.40 -10.90
N GLU A 146 -2.73 -14.52 -11.15
CA GLU A 146 -2.18 -15.37 -10.10
C GLU A 146 -1.05 -14.64 -9.34
N ILE A 147 -1.14 -14.69 -8.02
CA ILE A 147 -0.18 -14.13 -7.05
C ILE A 147 0.29 -15.27 -6.15
N THR A 148 1.61 -15.45 -6.03
CA THR A 148 2.21 -16.54 -5.24
C THR A 148 3.43 -16.07 -4.47
N GLY A 149 3.71 -16.74 -3.35
CA GLY A 149 4.90 -16.54 -2.54
C GLY A 149 5.04 -15.12 -1.98
N TYR A 150 3.93 -14.42 -1.70
CA TYR A 150 3.99 -13.15 -0.97
C TYR A 150 4.59 -13.41 0.42
N ALA A 151 5.66 -12.69 0.73
CA ALA A 151 6.27 -12.63 2.05
C ALA A 151 6.81 -11.24 2.29
N GLY A 152 6.49 -10.63 3.43
CA GLY A 152 6.98 -9.31 3.78
C GLY A 152 7.06 -9.08 5.28
N THR A 153 7.87 -8.11 5.67
CA THR A 153 8.02 -7.68 7.06
C THR A 153 7.83 -6.17 7.12
N HIS A 154 6.91 -5.73 7.97
CA HIS A 154 6.61 -4.32 8.21
C HIS A 154 7.01 -3.96 9.64
N THR A 155 7.96 -3.05 9.80
CA THR A 155 8.47 -2.60 11.09
C THR A 155 7.96 -1.21 11.42
N PHE A 156 7.28 -1.10 12.56
CA PHE A 156 6.86 0.15 13.16
C PHE A 156 7.92 0.64 14.14
N ASN A 157 8.21 1.93 14.14
CA ASN A 157 9.13 2.50 15.12
C ASN A 157 8.56 2.54 16.55
N SER A 158 9.39 2.79 17.55
CA SER A 158 8.94 2.85 18.96
C SER A 158 7.94 3.97 19.25
N ALA A 159 7.93 5.03 18.43
CA ALA A 159 6.95 6.11 18.49
C ALA A 159 5.65 5.80 17.72
N ASN A 160 5.56 4.60 17.10
CA ASN A 160 4.46 4.11 16.28
C ASN A 160 4.06 5.02 15.11
N ASN A 161 4.94 5.92 14.69
CA ASN A 161 4.65 6.98 13.73
C ASN A 161 5.36 6.84 12.39
N MET A 162 6.13 5.78 12.23
CA MET A 162 6.75 5.42 10.98
C MET A 162 6.66 3.92 10.82
N MET A 163 6.26 3.47 9.63
CA MET A 163 6.35 2.08 9.20
C MET A 163 7.29 1.99 8.01
N VAL A 164 8.25 1.08 8.10
CA VAL A 164 9.10 0.67 6.97
C VAL A 164 8.81 -0.78 6.68
N GLY A 165 8.63 -1.13 5.42
CA GLY A 165 8.34 -2.49 5.01
C GLY A 165 9.19 -2.94 3.83
N TRP A 166 9.38 -4.24 3.77
CA TRP A 166 9.97 -4.95 2.66
C TRP A 166 9.08 -6.13 2.30
N MET A 167 8.95 -6.44 1.01
CA MET A 167 8.25 -7.64 0.55
C MET A 167 8.92 -8.28 -0.66
N GLU A 168 8.60 -9.55 -0.85
CA GLU A 168 8.74 -10.33 -2.07
C GLU A 168 7.37 -10.85 -2.49
N VAL A 169 7.10 -10.87 -3.80
CA VAL A 169 5.87 -11.45 -4.35
C VAL A 169 6.07 -11.85 -5.80
N ASN A 170 5.46 -12.95 -6.22
CA ASN A 170 5.39 -13.33 -7.62
C ASN A 170 4.02 -12.98 -8.19
N ALA A 171 4.01 -12.40 -9.40
CA ALA A 171 2.77 -12.18 -10.14
C ALA A 171 2.89 -12.73 -11.57
N MET A 172 1.89 -13.49 -11.98
CA MET A 172 1.82 -14.07 -13.32
C MET A 172 1.74 -12.96 -14.37
N SER A 173 2.60 -13.05 -15.38
CA SER A 173 2.61 -12.11 -16.50
C SER A 173 1.62 -12.48 -17.60
N ILE A 174 1.43 -11.57 -18.55
CA ILE A 174 0.62 -11.80 -19.77
C ILE A 174 1.12 -13.01 -20.58
N ASN A 175 2.40 -13.37 -20.45
CA ASN A 175 3.00 -14.51 -21.14
C ASN A 175 2.92 -15.82 -20.34
N TRP A 176 2.18 -15.87 -19.24
CA TRP A 176 2.08 -17.03 -18.34
C TRP A 176 3.40 -17.45 -17.68
N GLU A 177 4.31 -16.49 -17.52
CA GLU A 177 5.53 -16.66 -16.74
C GLU A 177 5.44 -15.83 -15.44
N PRO A 178 5.76 -16.41 -14.27
CA PRO A 178 5.79 -15.67 -13.02
C PRO A 178 6.96 -14.69 -13.02
N ASN A 179 6.67 -13.43 -12.69
CA ASN A 179 7.69 -12.43 -12.42
C ASN A 179 7.83 -12.22 -10.92
N GLN A 180 9.06 -12.31 -10.43
CA GLN A 180 9.37 -11.96 -9.05
C GLN A 180 9.53 -10.45 -8.90
N PHE A 181 8.86 -9.89 -7.91
CA PHE A 181 8.95 -8.51 -7.51
C PHE A 181 9.46 -8.39 -6.07
N ILE A 182 10.20 -7.31 -5.82
CA ILE A 182 10.61 -6.90 -4.48
C ILE A 182 10.09 -5.48 -4.25
N GLY A 183 9.37 -5.29 -3.17
CA GLY A 183 8.77 -4.02 -2.76
C GLY A 183 9.46 -3.43 -1.53
N TYR A 184 9.57 -2.10 -1.51
CA TYR A 184 9.99 -1.35 -0.33
C TYR A 184 9.00 -0.22 -0.06
N VAL A 185 8.58 -0.08 1.19
CA VAL A 185 7.67 0.98 1.61
C VAL A 185 8.24 1.73 2.81
N ILE A 186 8.04 3.04 2.80
CA ILE A 186 8.21 3.88 3.99
C ILE A 186 7.01 4.81 4.06
N LYS A 187 6.36 4.83 5.23
CA LYS A 187 5.25 5.73 5.52
C LYS A 187 5.34 6.30 6.92
N ASP A 188 4.95 7.55 7.05
CA ASP A 188 4.82 8.28 8.29
C ASP A 188 3.34 8.43 8.63
N PHE A 189 3.00 8.20 9.89
CA PHE A 189 1.67 8.38 10.43
C PHE A 189 1.59 9.67 11.25
N TYR A 190 0.42 10.29 11.22
CA TYR A 190 0.16 11.51 11.96
C TYR A 190 -1.28 11.57 12.46
N MET A 191 -1.47 12.20 13.62
CA MET A 191 -2.81 12.47 14.16
C MET A 191 -3.33 13.81 13.63
N GLY A 192 -4.52 13.81 13.04
CA GLY A 192 -5.28 15.02 12.72
C GLY A 192 -6.28 15.36 13.83
N GLN A 193 -7.29 16.20 13.53
CA GLN A 193 -8.39 16.48 14.46
C GLN A 193 -9.16 15.21 14.84
N ASP A 194 -9.82 15.25 16.00
CA ASP A 194 -10.75 14.21 16.38
C ASP A 194 -11.98 14.19 15.47
N ALA A 195 -12.69 13.07 15.50
CA ALA A 195 -13.88 12.88 14.69
C ALA A 195 -15.01 13.88 15.01
N ILE A 196 -14.94 14.68 16.09
CA ILE A 196 -15.96 15.65 16.52
C ILE A 196 -15.50 17.10 16.21
N GLY A 197 -14.40 17.27 15.47
CA GLY A 197 -13.81 18.57 15.14
C GLY A 197 -13.17 19.28 16.35
N ASN A 198 -13.06 18.58 17.48
CA ASN A 198 -12.45 19.09 18.68
C ASN A 198 -10.92 18.97 18.61
N SER A 199 -10.29 19.93 19.26
CA SER A 199 -8.86 20.22 19.12
C SER A 199 -8.07 19.99 20.39
N GLN A 200 -8.64 19.31 21.38
CA GLN A 200 -8.02 19.20 22.71
C GLN A 200 -7.33 17.85 22.87
N ALA A 201 -6.17 17.87 23.52
CA ALA A 201 -5.39 16.67 23.82
C ALA A 201 -6.25 15.64 24.56
N ILE A 202 -6.06 14.35 24.22
CA ILE A 202 -6.80 13.20 24.76
C ILE A 202 -6.93 13.34 26.29
N PRO A 203 -8.13 13.56 26.84
CA PRO A 203 -8.35 13.36 28.27
C PRO A 203 -8.11 11.88 28.56
N PRO A 204 -7.40 11.52 29.64
CA PRO A 204 -6.90 10.15 29.90
C PRO A 204 -7.97 9.06 30.09
N VAL A 205 -9.25 9.40 29.89
CA VAL A 205 -10.42 8.55 30.19
C VAL A 205 -11.30 8.30 28.95
N LEU A 206 -11.06 8.98 27.82
CA LEU A 206 -11.87 8.83 26.61
C LEU A 206 -11.16 7.97 25.55
N PRO A 207 -11.91 7.19 24.74
CA PRO A 207 -11.35 6.49 23.60
C PRO A 207 -10.69 7.48 22.64
N ASP A 208 -9.54 7.13 22.09
CA ASP A 208 -8.82 7.98 21.14
C ASP A 208 -9.58 8.04 19.80
N THR A 209 -10.35 9.11 19.61
CA THR A 209 -11.18 9.36 18.42
C THR A 209 -10.47 10.18 17.35
N HIS A 210 -9.15 10.37 17.46
CA HIS A 210 -8.38 11.10 16.46
C HIS A 210 -8.40 10.38 15.11
N ILE A 211 -8.49 11.17 14.04
CA ILE A 211 -8.29 10.65 12.69
C ILE A 211 -6.79 10.46 12.50
N VAL A 212 -6.40 9.22 12.19
CA VAL A 212 -5.03 8.89 11.81
C VAL A 212 -4.90 9.03 10.31
N TYR A 213 -3.84 9.67 9.88
CA TYR A 213 -3.50 9.79 8.48
C TYR A 213 -2.12 9.16 8.26
N ASP A 214 -1.86 8.70 7.04
CA ASP A 214 -0.52 8.37 6.61
C ASP A 214 -0.12 9.02 5.29
N TRP A 215 1.19 9.10 5.13
CA TRP A 215 1.87 9.56 3.95
C TRP A 215 3.06 8.66 3.72
N GLY A 216 3.29 8.21 2.48
CA GLY A 216 4.46 7.41 2.20
C GLY A 216 4.84 7.33 0.73
N LEU A 217 6.02 6.76 0.52
CA LEU A 217 6.50 6.36 -0.79
C LEU A 217 6.71 4.86 -0.79
N GLN A 218 6.30 4.26 -1.90
CA GLN A 218 6.58 2.88 -2.19
C GLN A 218 7.31 2.76 -3.52
N PHE A 219 8.18 1.76 -3.56
CA PHE A 219 8.96 1.40 -4.71
C PHE A 219 8.84 -0.10 -4.98
N LEU A 220 8.56 -0.45 -6.23
CA LEU A 220 8.51 -1.82 -6.73
C LEU A 220 9.68 -2.05 -7.69
N SER A 221 10.38 -3.17 -7.51
CA SER A 221 11.46 -3.62 -8.38
C SER A 221 11.18 -4.99 -8.96
N LYS A 222 11.67 -5.24 -10.17
CA LYS A 222 11.62 -6.54 -10.86
C LYS A 222 13.04 -7.01 -11.11
N ALA A 223 13.42 -8.17 -10.58
CA ALA A 223 14.80 -8.69 -10.65
C ALA A 223 15.87 -7.66 -10.21
N GLY A 224 15.55 -6.85 -9.18
CA GLY A 224 16.42 -5.79 -8.66
C GLY A 224 16.41 -4.47 -9.45
N TYR A 225 15.75 -4.39 -10.60
CA TYR A 225 15.63 -3.16 -11.37
C TYR A 225 14.41 -2.35 -10.96
N PRO A 226 14.53 -1.02 -10.79
CA PRO A 226 13.40 -0.17 -10.47
C PRO A 226 12.39 -0.11 -11.60
N VAL A 227 11.14 -0.49 -11.31
CA VAL A 227 10.06 -0.47 -12.31
C VAL A 227 8.99 0.55 -12.01
N GLU A 228 8.52 0.63 -10.77
CA GLU A 228 7.39 1.50 -10.42
C GLU A 228 7.63 2.22 -9.10
N LYS A 229 7.06 3.42 -9.00
CA LYS A 229 7.00 4.19 -7.77
C LYS A 229 5.55 4.58 -7.54
N TYR A 230 5.11 4.42 -6.30
CA TYR A 230 3.79 4.80 -5.86
C TYR A 230 3.90 5.84 -4.75
N TRP A 231 3.02 6.82 -4.85
CA TRP A 231 2.69 7.69 -3.74
C TRP A 231 1.57 7.02 -2.96
N GLN A 232 1.72 6.91 -1.64
CA GLN A 232 0.64 6.46 -0.76
C GLN A 232 0.07 7.56 0.16
N ARG A 233 -1.25 7.52 0.39
CA ARG A 233 -1.97 8.30 1.40
C ARG A 233 -3.01 7.44 2.08
N SER A 234 -3.27 7.67 3.37
CA SER A 234 -4.43 7.09 4.04
C SER A 234 -5.12 8.06 4.97
N LYS A 235 -6.37 7.71 5.30
CA LYS A 235 -7.21 8.37 6.29
C LYS A 235 -7.99 7.30 7.03
N VAL A 236 -7.86 7.27 8.35
CA VAL A 236 -8.44 6.25 9.22
C VAL A 236 -9.15 6.91 10.39
N ARG A 237 -10.42 6.56 10.58
CA ARG A 237 -11.24 6.95 11.73
C ARG A 237 -11.52 5.70 12.55
N ARG A 238 -11.15 5.74 13.83
CA ARG A 238 -11.48 4.67 14.79
C ARG A 238 -12.96 4.65 15.13
N SER A 239 -13.43 3.53 15.66
CA SER A 239 -14.78 3.40 16.20
C SER A 239 -14.95 4.27 17.44
N ASP A 240 -16.01 5.07 17.47
CA ASP A 240 -16.39 5.98 18.56
C ASP A 240 -17.75 5.59 19.19
N GLY A 241 -18.08 4.30 19.15
CA GLY A 241 -19.43 3.78 19.41
C GLY A 241 -20.24 3.52 18.13
N GLY A 242 -19.70 3.93 16.96
CA GLY A 242 -20.17 3.55 15.63
C GLY A 242 -19.11 2.81 14.79
N GLN A 243 -19.38 2.70 13.49
CA GLN A 243 -18.46 2.08 12.52
C GLN A 243 -17.20 2.93 12.35
N GLY A 244 -16.01 2.35 12.51
CA GLY A 244 -14.75 2.91 12.05
C GLY A 244 -14.66 2.87 10.52
N TYR A 245 -13.76 3.68 9.97
CA TYR A 245 -13.56 3.80 8.52
C TYR A 245 -12.07 3.86 8.19
N THR A 246 -11.68 3.18 7.12
CA THR A 246 -10.30 3.19 6.61
C THR A 246 -10.33 3.44 5.12
N ALA A 247 -9.59 4.45 4.66
CA ALA A 247 -9.32 4.66 3.25
C ALA A 247 -7.82 4.70 3.00
N PHE A 248 -7.37 3.94 2.02
CA PHE A 248 -5.94 3.78 1.70
C PHE A 248 -5.77 3.89 0.20
N VAL A 249 -4.91 4.79 -0.27
CA VAL A 249 -4.82 5.11 -1.70
C VAL A 249 -3.37 5.16 -2.13
N LYS A 250 -3.07 4.48 -3.24
CA LYS A 250 -1.78 4.51 -3.92
C LYS A 250 -1.94 4.98 -5.35
N ASP A 251 -1.21 6.03 -5.69
CA ASP A 251 -1.15 6.59 -7.04
C ASP A 251 0.21 6.27 -7.66
N ARG A 252 0.21 5.69 -8.87
CA ARG A 252 1.45 5.39 -9.60
C ARG A 252 2.07 6.68 -10.11
N LEU A 253 3.25 7.02 -9.59
CA LEU A 253 4.06 8.17 -9.98
C LEU A 253 4.87 7.91 -11.25
N VAL A 254 5.39 6.70 -11.40
CA VAL A 254 6.25 6.29 -12.51
C VAL A 254 5.76 4.95 -13.04
N GLY A 255 5.46 4.89 -14.34
CA GLY A 255 4.99 3.69 -15.03
C GLY A 255 4.40 4.03 -16.40
N VAL A 256 4.03 2.99 -17.15
CA VAL A 256 3.58 3.13 -18.56
C VAL A 256 2.19 3.76 -18.66
N THR A 257 1.32 3.55 -17.66
CA THR A 257 -0.02 4.15 -17.61
C THR A 257 -0.26 4.86 -16.27
N LYS A 258 -1.27 5.71 -16.19
CA LYS A 258 -1.71 6.27 -14.90
C LYS A 258 -2.53 5.21 -14.16
N CYS A 259 -2.32 5.04 -12.86
CA CYS A 259 -3.04 4.03 -12.08
C CYS A 259 -3.21 4.46 -10.62
N ARG A 260 -4.40 4.21 -10.09
CA ARG A 260 -4.75 4.33 -8.68
C ARG A 260 -5.25 3.00 -8.17
N ILE A 261 -4.73 2.59 -7.02
CA ILE A 261 -5.25 1.50 -6.22
C ILE A 261 -5.82 2.15 -4.96
N ALA A 262 -7.08 1.91 -4.66
CA ALA A 262 -7.78 2.53 -3.53
C ALA A 262 -8.54 1.48 -2.74
N VAL A 263 -8.42 1.52 -1.42
CA VAL A 263 -9.16 0.69 -0.48
C VAL A 263 -10.08 1.60 0.32
N VAL A 264 -11.33 1.17 0.49
CA VAL A 264 -12.30 1.78 1.39
C VAL A 264 -12.95 0.68 2.22
N LEU A 265 -12.79 0.75 3.53
CA LEU A 265 -13.32 -0.20 4.48
C LEU A 265 -14.14 0.51 5.57
N GLN A 266 -15.12 -0.21 6.09
CA GLN A 266 -15.90 0.18 7.26
C GLN A 266 -16.09 -1.03 8.18
N GLY A 267 -16.18 -0.81 9.49
CA GLY A 267 -16.29 -1.92 10.44
C GLY A 267 -15.92 -1.50 11.85
N PHE A 268 -15.47 -2.47 12.64
CA PHE A 268 -14.93 -2.24 13.98
C PHE A 268 -13.44 -1.87 13.89
N ASN A 269 -13.06 -0.77 14.52
CA ASN A 269 -11.66 -0.45 14.81
C ASN A 269 -11.59 0.12 16.23
N GLU A 270 -11.50 -0.79 17.20
CA GLU A 270 -11.53 -0.51 18.62
C GLU A 270 -10.37 -1.18 19.34
N VAL A 271 -10.20 -0.92 20.64
CA VAL A 271 -9.12 -1.53 21.42
C VAL A 271 -9.33 -3.04 21.50
N GLY A 272 -8.36 -3.81 20.99
CA GLY A 272 -8.40 -5.27 20.95
C GLY A 272 -8.76 -5.84 19.57
N LEU A 273 -9.54 -5.13 18.76
CA LEU A 273 -10.12 -5.67 17.53
C LEU A 273 -10.07 -4.67 16.36
N PHE A 274 -9.56 -5.14 15.23
CA PHE A 274 -9.75 -4.51 13.93
C PHE A 274 -10.50 -5.49 13.04
N TRP A 275 -11.71 -5.16 12.61
CA TRP A 275 -12.49 -5.97 11.68
C TRP A 275 -13.29 -5.07 10.77
N GLN A 276 -12.81 -4.89 9.54
CA GLN A 276 -13.45 -4.02 8.56
C GLN A 276 -13.57 -4.70 7.20
N SER A 277 -14.65 -4.38 6.48
CA SER A 277 -14.90 -4.86 5.13
C SER A 277 -15.32 -3.73 4.21
N GLY A 278 -15.14 -3.94 2.92
CA GLY A 278 -15.43 -2.95 1.89
C GLY A 278 -14.83 -3.36 0.56
N THR A 279 -14.14 -2.44 -0.11
CA THR A 279 -13.66 -2.68 -1.48
C THR A 279 -12.23 -2.21 -1.69
N LEU A 280 -11.56 -2.92 -2.60
CA LEU A 280 -10.36 -2.50 -3.29
C LEU A 280 -10.72 -2.14 -4.73
N THR A 281 -10.32 -0.97 -5.18
CA THR A 281 -10.58 -0.44 -6.52
C THR A 281 -9.28 -0.16 -7.25
N ILE A 282 -9.15 -0.67 -8.47
CA ILE A 282 -8.05 -0.34 -9.40
C ILE A 282 -8.64 0.50 -10.52
N SER A 283 -8.11 1.69 -10.74
CA SER A 283 -8.66 2.64 -11.72
C SER A 283 -7.55 3.45 -12.41
N ALA A 284 -7.82 3.94 -13.61
CA ALA A 284 -6.93 4.88 -14.28
C ALA A 284 -7.14 6.29 -13.71
N ALA A 285 -6.21 6.75 -12.86
CA ALA A 285 -6.18 8.11 -12.33
C ALA A 285 -4.74 8.63 -12.23
N ALA A 286 -4.56 9.93 -12.44
CA ALA A 286 -3.28 10.60 -12.32
C ALA A 286 -2.92 10.89 -10.86
N PRO A 287 -1.62 10.91 -10.51
CA PRO A 287 -1.17 11.52 -9.26
C PRO A 287 -1.69 12.96 -9.16
N GLY A 288 -2.46 13.25 -8.13
CA GLY A 288 -3.04 14.58 -7.89
C GLY A 288 -4.53 14.73 -8.25
N ASP A 289 -5.12 13.76 -8.95
CA ASP A 289 -6.57 13.72 -9.13
C ASP A 289 -7.25 13.59 -7.75
N ALA A 290 -8.42 14.22 -7.61
CA ALA A 290 -9.20 14.16 -6.38
C ALA A 290 -9.40 12.71 -5.92
N VAL A 291 -9.36 12.47 -4.61
CA VAL A 291 -9.50 11.15 -3.99
C VAL A 291 -10.91 11.04 -3.41
N PRO A 292 -11.92 10.60 -4.18
CA PRO A 292 -13.29 10.52 -3.71
C PRO A 292 -13.43 9.61 -2.48
N GLU A 293 -12.54 8.63 -2.33
CA GLU A 293 -12.50 7.71 -1.19
C GLU A 293 -12.31 8.44 0.15
N PHE A 294 -11.59 9.57 0.17
CA PHE A 294 -11.41 10.38 1.38
C PHE A 294 -12.62 11.25 1.71
N THR A 295 -13.46 11.54 0.72
CA THR A 295 -14.74 12.23 0.93
C THR A 295 -15.83 11.30 1.45
N ALA A 296 -15.68 9.99 1.21
CA ALA A 296 -16.59 8.96 1.71
C ALA A 296 -16.43 8.70 3.23
N ILE A 297 -15.29 9.08 3.82
CA ILE A 297 -15.10 9.06 5.27
C ILE A 297 -15.76 10.32 5.84
N PRO A 298 -16.84 10.19 6.62
CA PRO A 298 -17.55 11.35 7.18
C PRO A 298 -16.56 12.23 7.96
N ASN A 299 -16.40 13.48 7.51
CA ASN A 299 -15.91 14.55 8.37
C ASN A 299 -17.14 14.99 9.18
N ILE A 300 -17.08 14.97 10.50
CA ILE A 300 -18.09 15.65 11.31
C ILE A 300 -17.62 17.10 11.48
#